data_AF-A0A3A4WV37-F1
#
_entry.id   AF-A0A3A4WV37-F1
#
_cell.length_a   1.000
_cell.length_b   1.000
_cell.length_c   1.000
_cell.angle_alpha   90.00
_cell.angle_beta   90.00
_cell.angle_gamma   90.00
#
_symmetry.space_group_name_H-M   'P 1'
#
loop_
_entity.id
_entity.type
_entity.pdbx_description
1 polymer ?
#
loop_
_entity_poly.entity_id
_entity_poly.type
_entity_poly.pdbx_seq_one_letter_code
_entity_poly.pdbx_strand_id
1 'polypeptide(L)'
;MAVDGGAAEEILSFVRHQGLTLTLVVNTHMHADHTGGNRKLLSASRAEFPDTENLRKKGSVLLEGSPIAVYHTPGHTEDSVTFHLKMEKILLTGDTLFNGTVGNCFSGDLKAFYRTVKHLLSLPADTLVYAGHDYVKDAMTAARRIEPGNPDIDRFLSGYSP
;
A
#
# COMPACT_ATOMS: atom_id res chain seq x y z
N MET A 1 0.44 -3.63 -13.34
CA MET A 1 -0.63 -3.28 -12.39
C MET A 1 -0.37 -1.87 -11.87
N ALA A 2 -1.41 -1.05 -11.73
CA ALA A 2 -1.36 0.20 -10.97
C ALA A 2 -2.16 0.00 -9.67
N VAL A 3 -1.61 0.46 -8.56
CA VAL A 3 -2.27 0.45 -7.25
C VAL A 3 -2.44 1.89 -6.82
N ASP A 4 -3.65 2.26 -6.41
CA ASP A 4 -4.02 3.60 -5.96
C ASP A 4 -3.71 4.69 -7.01
N GLY A 5 -4.68 4.93 -7.90
CA GLY A 5 -4.55 5.81 -9.05
C GLY A 5 -4.53 7.31 -8.76
N GLY A 6 -4.04 7.77 -7.61
CA GLY A 6 -4.04 9.20 -7.22
C GLY A 6 -3.30 10.12 -8.20
N ALA A 7 -2.24 9.62 -8.83
CA ALA A 7 -1.39 10.33 -9.80
C ALA A 7 -1.53 9.73 -11.22
N ALA A 8 -2.75 9.76 -11.77
CA ALA A 8 -3.06 9.04 -13.01
C ALA A 8 -2.26 9.51 -14.23
N GLU A 9 -1.99 10.80 -14.35
CA GLU A 9 -1.19 11.41 -15.42
C GLU A 9 0.24 10.86 -15.43
N GLU A 10 0.88 10.86 -14.26
CA GLU A 10 2.24 10.37 -14.04
C GLU A 10 2.31 8.87 -14.30
N ILE A 11 1.34 8.09 -13.80
CA ILE A 11 1.25 6.65 -14.04
C ILE A 11 1.14 6.37 -15.55
N LEU A 12 0.23 7.04 -16.26
CA LEU A 12 0.05 6.84 -17.71
C LEU A 12 1.27 7.30 -18.52
N SER A 13 1.92 8.38 -18.08
CA SER A 13 3.18 8.84 -18.66
C SER A 13 4.26 7.78 -18.52
N PHE A 14 4.47 7.25 -17.31
CA PHE A 14 5.43 6.21 -17.02
C PHE A 14 5.16 4.93 -17.83
N VAL A 15 3.91 4.44 -17.83
CA VAL A 15 3.50 3.25 -18.59
C VAL A 15 3.87 3.39 -20.07
N ARG A 16 3.55 4.55 -20.67
CA ARG A 16 3.88 4.83 -22.07
C ARG A 16 5.38 4.96 -22.33
N HIS A 17 6.12 5.67 -21.47
CA HIS A 17 7.56 5.84 -21.61
C HIS A 17 8.33 4.52 -21.50
N GLN A 18 7.86 3.61 -20.65
CA GLN A 18 8.47 2.29 -20.47
C GLN A 18 7.96 1.25 -21.49
N GLY A 19 7.04 1.60 -22.39
CA GLY A 19 6.44 0.66 -23.33
C GLY A 19 5.63 -0.46 -22.66
N LEU A 20 5.11 -0.21 -21.45
CA LEU A 20 4.35 -1.17 -20.67
C LEU A 20 2.87 -1.16 -21.08
N THR A 21 2.15 -2.24 -20.77
CA THR A 21 0.69 -2.29 -20.87
C THR A 21 0.07 -2.33 -19.48
N LEU A 22 -0.82 -1.38 -19.20
CA LEU A 22 -1.59 -1.41 -17.95
C LEU A 22 -2.77 -2.39 -18.09
N THR A 23 -2.68 -3.52 -17.40
CA THR A 23 -3.64 -4.64 -17.45
C THR A 23 -4.53 -4.75 -16.21
N LEU A 24 -4.16 -4.08 -15.11
CA LEU A 24 -4.87 -4.16 -13.84
C LEU A 24 -4.74 -2.85 -13.08
N VAL A 25 -5.87 -2.31 -12.61
CA VAL A 25 -5.96 -1.21 -11.65
C VAL A 25 -6.64 -1.76 -10.40
N VAL A 26 -6.07 -1.50 -9.22
CA VAL A 26 -6.64 -1.90 -7.93
C VAL A 26 -6.48 -0.77 -6.92
N ASN A 27 -7.27 -0.81 -5.86
CA ASN A 27 -7.12 0.10 -4.72
C ASN A 27 -6.85 -0.66 -3.44
N THR A 28 -6.06 -0.05 -2.56
CA THR A 28 -5.88 -0.51 -1.19
C THR A 28 -7.11 -0.18 -0.35
N HIS A 29 -7.76 0.96 -0.59
CA HIS A 29 -8.99 1.38 0.07
C HIS A 29 -9.68 2.52 -0.71
N MET A 30 -10.83 2.98 -0.24
CA MET A 30 -11.72 3.88 -0.98
C MET A 30 -11.54 5.39 -0.73
N HIS A 31 -10.48 5.85 -0.07
CA HIS A 31 -10.24 7.30 0.03
C HIS A 31 -9.97 7.94 -1.34
N ALA A 32 -10.28 9.25 -1.44
CA ALA A 32 -10.34 9.96 -2.71
C ALA A 32 -8.97 10.16 -3.34
N ASP A 33 -7.93 10.34 -2.54
CA ASP A 33 -6.54 10.44 -2.95
C ASP A 33 -6.00 9.11 -3.51
N HIS A 34 -6.58 7.97 -3.15
CA HIS A 34 -6.23 6.65 -3.69
C HIS A 34 -7.06 6.28 -4.93
N THR A 35 -8.30 6.77 -5.02
CA THR A 35 -9.26 6.37 -6.07
C THR A 35 -9.47 7.41 -7.17
N GLY A 36 -9.02 8.65 -6.96
CA GLY A 36 -9.38 9.82 -7.77
C GLY A 36 -9.07 9.69 -9.26
N GLY A 37 -7.97 9.03 -9.61
CA GLY A 37 -7.58 8.84 -11.02
C GLY A 37 -7.99 7.52 -11.65
N ASN A 38 -8.71 6.64 -10.95
CA ASN A 38 -9.13 5.32 -11.48
C ASN A 38 -9.85 5.44 -12.83
N ARG A 39 -10.82 6.35 -12.95
CA ARG A 39 -11.58 6.56 -14.19
C ARG A 39 -10.65 6.88 -15.36
N LYS A 40 -9.64 7.71 -15.12
CA LYS A 40 -8.67 8.13 -16.14
C LYS A 40 -7.73 6.98 -16.53
N LEU A 41 -7.26 6.21 -15.56
CA LEU A 41 -6.45 5.01 -15.83
C LEU A 41 -7.23 4.00 -16.68
N LEU A 42 -8.49 3.77 -16.35
CA LEU A 42 -9.34 2.79 -17.04
C LEU A 42 -9.74 3.25 -18.44
N SER A 43 -10.04 4.55 -18.65
CA SER A 43 -10.37 5.06 -19.99
C SER A 43 -9.17 5.09 -20.93
N ALA A 44 -7.95 5.18 -20.40
CA ALA A 44 -6.72 5.23 -21.16
C ALA A 44 -6.03 3.86 -21.35
N SER A 45 -6.61 2.78 -20.84
CA SER A 45 -6.00 1.44 -20.87
C SER A 45 -7.02 0.34 -21.15
N ARG A 46 -6.56 -0.92 -21.13
CA ARG A 46 -7.41 -2.12 -21.17
C ARG A 46 -7.45 -2.81 -19.80
N ALA A 47 -7.15 -2.06 -18.75
CA ALA A 47 -7.00 -2.63 -17.43
C ALA A 47 -8.34 -3.12 -16.87
N GLU A 48 -8.30 -4.26 -16.22
CA GLU A 48 -9.41 -4.69 -15.38
C GLU A 48 -9.43 -3.87 -14.08
N PHE A 49 -10.62 -3.69 -13.54
CA PHE A 49 -10.85 -3.06 -12.23
C PHE A 49 -11.68 -3.98 -11.36
N PRO A 50 -11.07 -5.01 -10.74
CA PRO A 50 -11.79 -5.91 -9.87
C PRO A 50 -12.24 -5.17 -8.61
N ASP A 51 -13.50 -5.41 -8.25
CA ASP A 51 -14.11 -4.87 -7.04
C ASP A 51 -13.35 -5.33 -5.77
N THR A 52 -13.08 -4.38 -4.87
CA THR A 52 -12.28 -4.59 -3.65
C THR A 52 -12.90 -5.63 -2.72
N GLU A 53 -14.24 -5.69 -2.62
CA GLU A 53 -14.92 -6.69 -1.79
C GLU A 53 -14.69 -8.11 -2.34
N ASN A 54 -14.76 -8.26 -3.67
CA ASN A 54 -14.46 -9.53 -4.33
C ASN A 54 -12.99 -9.92 -4.21
N LEU A 55 -12.05 -8.97 -4.33
CA LEU A 55 -10.63 -9.20 -4.09
C LEU A 55 -10.39 -9.72 -2.66
N ARG A 56 -11.02 -9.08 -1.68
CA ARG A 56 -10.96 -9.46 -0.27
C ARG A 56 -11.44 -10.89 -0.05
N LYS A 57 -12.59 -11.26 -0.64
CA LYS A 57 -13.15 -12.62 -0.52
C LYS A 57 -12.27 -13.68 -1.17
N LYS A 58 -11.68 -13.37 -2.34
CA LYS A 58 -10.79 -14.29 -3.06
C LYS A 58 -9.41 -14.42 -2.42
N GLY A 59 -8.97 -13.39 -1.68
CA GLY A 59 -7.63 -13.33 -1.09
C GLY A 59 -6.50 -13.29 -2.13
N SER A 60 -6.81 -13.05 -3.40
CA SER A 60 -5.83 -12.98 -4.48
C SER A 60 -6.38 -12.31 -5.75
N VAL A 61 -5.46 -11.82 -6.58
CA VAL A 61 -5.70 -11.35 -7.95
C VAL A 61 -4.58 -11.84 -8.86
N LEU A 62 -4.85 -12.04 -10.15
CA LEU A 62 -3.82 -12.45 -11.11
C LEU A 62 -3.22 -11.22 -11.80
N LEU A 63 -1.90 -11.18 -11.88
CA LEU A 63 -1.16 -10.28 -12.74
C LEU A 63 -0.39 -11.15 -13.75
N GLU A 64 -0.79 -11.12 -15.01
CA GLU A 64 -0.18 -11.92 -16.09
C GLU A 64 -0.11 -13.43 -15.78
N GLY A 65 -1.13 -13.95 -15.08
CA GLY A 65 -1.20 -15.34 -14.66
C GLY A 65 -0.50 -15.65 -13.32
N SER A 66 0.28 -14.71 -12.77
CA SER A 66 0.92 -14.85 -11.46
C SER A 66 -0.01 -14.35 -10.34
N PRO A 67 -0.23 -15.14 -9.27
CA PRO A 67 -1.09 -14.72 -8.17
C PRO A 67 -0.41 -13.70 -7.26
N ILE A 68 -1.07 -12.57 -7.05
CA ILE A 68 -0.77 -11.59 -6.01
C ILE A 68 -1.71 -11.90 -4.85
N ALA A 69 -1.15 -12.09 -3.65
CA ALA A 69 -1.96 -12.30 -2.46
C ALA A 69 -2.62 -10.98 -2.03
N VAL A 70 -3.89 -11.05 -1.64
CA VAL A 70 -4.66 -9.92 -1.12
C VAL A 70 -4.99 -10.23 0.34
N TYR A 71 -4.52 -9.40 1.27
CA TYR A 71 -4.87 -9.52 2.67
C TYR A 71 -5.92 -8.48 3.04
N HIS A 72 -6.99 -8.90 3.72
CA HIS A 72 -7.89 -7.96 4.39
C HIS A 72 -7.16 -7.35 5.58
N THR A 73 -7.04 -6.03 5.61
CA THR A 73 -6.28 -5.30 6.61
C THR A 73 -7.12 -4.17 7.22
N PRO A 74 -8.25 -4.52 7.88
CA PRO A 74 -9.13 -3.52 8.46
C PRO A 74 -8.38 -2.74 9.54
N GLY A 75 -8.66 -1.44 9.60
CA GLY A 75 -8.07 -0.54 10.56
C GLY A 75 -8.12 0.90 10.08
N HIS A 76 -7.28 1.23 9.09
CA HIS A 76 -7.32 2.56 8.49
C HIS A 76 -8.74 2.86 7.98
N THR A 77 -9.25 1.98 7.14
CA THR A 77 -10.68 1.85 6.86
C THR A 77 -11.09 0.39 7.01
N GLU A 78 -12.39 0.09 7.02
CA GLU A 78 -12.89 -1.29 7.10
C GLU A 78 -12.64 -2.07 5.80
N ASP A 79 -12.63 -1.39 4.67
CA ASP A 79 -12.39 -1.95 3.33
C ASP A 79 -10.91 -2.08 2.97
N SER A 80 -10.00 -1.62 3.83
CA SER A 80 -8.55 -1.65 3.59
C SER A 80 -8.04 -3.05 3.28
N VAL A 81 -7.26 -3.16 2.21
CA VAL A 81 -6.52 -4.36 1.79
C VAL A 81 -5.06 -4.03 1.48
N THR A 82 -4.21 -5.05 1.56
CA THR A 82 -2.81 -4.98 1.11
C THR A 82 -2.53 -6.03 0.05
N PHE A 83 -1.58 -5.73 -0.84
CA PHE A 83 -1.19 -6.61 -1.95
C PHE A 83 0.23 -7.12 -1.72
N HIS A 84 0.39 -8.44 -1.62
CA HIS A 84 1.69 -9.09 -1.39
C HIS A 84 2.12 -9.88 -2.62
N LEU A 85 3.13 -9.33 -3.29
CA LEU A 85 3.88 -9.94 -4.38
C LEU A 85 4.99 -10.78 -3.77
N LYS A 86 4.65 -12.03 -3.41
CA LYS A 86 5.51 -12.91 -2.59
C LYS A 86 6.85 -13.25 -3.24
N MET A 87 6.90 -13.39 -4.57
CA MET A 87 8.12 -13.73 -5.29
C MET A 87 9.12 -12.56 -5.28
N GLU A 88 8.59 -11.35 -5.42
CA GLU A 88 9.32 -10.09 -5.43
C GLU A 88 9.62 -9.59 -4.02
N LYS A 89 9.01 -10.20 -3.00
CA LYS A 89 9.06 -9.77 -1.59
C LYS A 89 8.55 -8.34 -1.43
N ILE A 90 7.52 -7.96 -2.17
CA ILE A 90 6.95 -6.62 -2.15
C ILE A 90 5.57 -6.66 -1.49
N LEU A 91 5.35 -5.78 -0.52
CA LEU A 91 4.06 -5.53 0.11
C LEU A 91 3.61 -4.09 -0.15
N LEU A 92 2.48 -3.93 -0.83
CA LEU A 92 1.82 -2.65 -1.05
C LEU A 92 0.78 -2.45 0.05
N THR A 93 0.97 -1.47 0.92
CA THR A 93 0.24 -1.36 2.19
C THR A 93 -0.85 -0.29 2.22
N GLY A 94 -0.87 0.61 1.23
CA GLY A 94 -1.71 1.81 1.28
C GLY A 94 -1.51 2.53 2.60
N ASP A 95 -2.61 2.77 3.30
CA ASP A 95 -2.59 3.55 4.54
C ASP A 95 -2.61 2.68 5.80
N THR A 96 -2.39 1.37 5.65
CA THR A 96 -2.35 0.45 6.79
C THR A 96 -1.04 0.57 7.57
N LEU A 97 0.10 0.48 6.87
CA LEU A 97 1.44 0.45 7.46
C LEU A 97 2.35 1.38 6.66
N PHE A 98 3.03 2.27 7.36
CA PHE A 98 4.01 3.22 6.81
C PHE A 98 5.41 2.96 7.40
N ASN A 99 6.40 3.65 6.86
CA ASN A 99 7.74 3.68 7.44
C ASN A 99 7.71 4.41 8.79
N GLY A 100 7.83 3.63 9.88
CA GLY A 100 7.88 4.14 11.26
C GLY A 100 6.54 4.52 11.89
N THR A 101 5.41 4.30 11.21
CA THR A 101 4.07 4.57 11.75
C THR A 101 3.00 3.71 11.07
N VAL A 102 1.76 3.83 11.51
CA VAL A 102 0.56 3.21 10.92
C VAL A 102 -0.47 4.29 10.62
N GLY A 103 -1.46 4.00 9.78
CA GLY A 103 -2.54 4.95 9.51
C GLY A 103 -3.42 5.24 10.73
N ASN A 104 -4.20 6.30 10.66
CA ASN A 104 -5.25 6.55 11.64
C ASN A 104 -6.33 5.47 11.53
N CYS A 105 -6.86 4.99 12.65
CA CYS A 105 -7.88 3.94 12.68
C CYS A 105 -9.29 4.52 12.46
N PHE A 106 -9.67 4.81 11.22
CA PHE A 106 -11.02 5.34 10.94
C PHE A 106 -12.12 4.29 10.96
N SER A 107 -11.78 2.98 10.94
CA SER A 107 -12.78 1.92 11.13
C SER A 107 -13.36 1.86 12.55
N GLY A 108 -12.66 2.44 13.54
CA GLY A 108 -13.01 2.37 14.96
C GLY A 108 -12.66 1.05 15.68
N ASP A 109 -12.30 -0.02 14.96
CA ASP A 109 -11.86 -1.29 15.57
C ASP A 109 -10.35 -1.37 15.73
N LEU A 110 -9.85 -0.77 16.83
CA LEU A 110 -8.44 -0.80 17.20
C LEU A 110 -7.89 -2.22 17.40
N LYS A 111 -8.73 -3.18 17.82
CA LYS A 111 -8.28 -4.57 18.03
C LYS A 111 -8.06 -5.26 16.69
N ALA A 112 -8.95 -5.05 15.72
CA ALA A 112 -8.75 -5.51 14.35
C ALA A 112 -7.50 -4.88 13.75
N PHE A 113 -7.33 -3.57 13.89
CA PHE A 113 -6.16 -2.90 13.36
C PHE A 113 -4.84 -3.38 13.98
N TYR A 114 -4.82 -3.59 15.29
CA TYR A 114 -3.66 -4.19 15.95
C TYR A 114 -3.33 -5.59 15.40
N ARG A 115 -4.34 -6.44 15.17
CA ARG A 115 -4.14 -7.76 14.55
C ARG A 115 -3.61 -7.65 13.13
N THR A 116 -4.15 -6.70 12.34
CA THR A 116 -3.68 -6.36 10.99
C THR A 116 -2.19 -6.02 11.01
N VAL A 117 -1.78 -5.03 11.82
CA VAL A 117 -0.38 -4.59 11.90
C VAL A 117 0.53 -5.73 12.36
N LYS A 118 0.11 -6.50 13.38
CA LYS A 118 0.86 -7.66 13.86
C LYS A 118 1.05 -8.73 12.76
N HIS A 119 0.03 -8.95 11.93
CA HIS A 119 0.14 -9.88 10.81
C HIS A 119 1.15 -9.37 9.77
N LEU A 120 1.07 -8.11 9.36
CA LEU A 120 1.98 -7.54 8.36
C LEU A 120 3.45 -7.55 8.85
N LEU A 121 3.68 -7.24 10.13
CA LEU A 121 5.02 -7.30 10.75
C LEU A 121 5.54 -8.73 10.96
N SER A 122 4.71 -9.75 10.79
CA SER A 122 5.12 -11.17 10.88
C SER A 122 5.60 -11.74 9.54
N LEU A 123 5.48 -10.97 8.45
CA LEU A 123 6.03 -11.34 7.15
C LEU A 123 7.58 -11.38 7.22
N PRO A 124 8.25 -12.05 6.26
CA PRO A 124 9.71 -12.13 6.23
C PRO A 124 10.38 -10.76 6.33
N ALA A 125 11.46 -10.66 7.10
CA ALA A 125 12.15 -9.38 7.39
C ALA A 125 12.73 -8.68 6.15
N ASP A 126 12.89 -9.41 5.04
CA ASP A 126 13.34 -8.91 3.75
C ASP A 126 12.18 -8.50 2.82
N THR A 127 10.94 -8.41 3.35
CA THR A 127 9.79 -7.87 2.62
C THR A 127 9.91 -6.35 2.51
N LEU A 128 9.95 -5.84 1.28
CA LEU A 128 9.93 -4.42 0.96
C LEU A 128 8.50 -3.88 1.08
N VAL A 129 8.32 -2.84 1.90
CA VAL A 129 7.03 -2.18 2.13
C VAL A 129 6.94 -0.92 1.27
N TYR A 130 5.89 -0.82 0.46
CA TYR A 130 5.52 0.38 -0.28
C TYR A 130 4.19 0.91 0.26
N ALA A 131 4.27 2.00 1.01
CA ALA A 131 3.12 2.64 1.63
C ALA A 131 2.48 3.70 0.72
N GLY A 132 1.27 4.13 1.07
CA GLY A 132 0.50 5.10 0.30
C GLY A 132 1.04 6.53 0.34
N HIS A 133 1.79 6.87 1.39
CA HIS A 133 2.25 8.24 1.67
C HIS A 133 3.65 8.27 2.25
N ASP A 134 4.32 9.40 2.06
CA ASP A 134 5.64 9.66 2.59
C ASP A 134 5.60 10.46 3.90
N TYR A 135 5.29 9.77 5.00
CA TYR A 135 5.24 10.35 6.35
C TYR A 135 6.51 10.13 7.18
N VAL A 136 7.63 9.75 6.55
CA VAL A 136 8.85 9.32 7.26
C VAL A 136 9.33 10.35 8.29
N LYS A 137 9.42 11.63 7.92
CA LYS A 137 9.97 12.67 8.81
C LYS A 137 9.10 12.87 10.06
N ASP A 138 7.79 12.89 9.89
CA ASP A 138 6.84 13.06 10.99
C ASP A 138 6.81 11.81 11.87
N ALA A 139 6.80 10.63 11.26
CA ALA A 139 6.87 9.35 11.95
C ALA A 139 8.15 9.25 12.81
N MET A 140 9.31 9.59 12.26
CA MET A 140 10.58 9.57 13.01
C MET A 140 10.59 10.63 14.13
N THR A 141 9.97 11.80 13.92
CA THR A 141 9.84 12.81 14.97
C THR A 141 9.00 12.29 16.14
N ALA A 142 7.89 11.61 15.85
CA ALA A 142 7.07 10.97 16.87
C ALA A 142 7.82 9.83 17.57
N ALA A 143 8.51 8.97 16.80
CA ALA A 143 9.30 7.87 17.32
C ALA A 143 10.37 8.36 18.30
N ARG A 144 11.08 9.46 18.01
CA ARG A 144 12.07 10.05 18.95
C ARG A 144 11.47 10.52 20.25
N ARG A 145 10.20 10.93 20.28
CA ARG A 145 9.53 11.32 21.53
C ARG A 145 9.22 10.10 22.41
N ILE A 146 8.96 8.95 21.79
CA ILE A 146 8.66 7.69 22.48
C ILE A 146 9.96 7.00 22.91
N GLU A 147 10.95 6.93 22.03
CA GLU A 147 12.24 6.27 22.23
C GLU A 147 13.42 7.22 21.95
N PRO A 148 13.70 8.20 22.82
CA PRO A 148 14.69 9.25 22.56
C PRO A 148 16.13 8.75 22.43
N GLY A 149 16.44 7.56 22.95
CA GLY A 149 17.76 6.95 22.88
C GLY A 149 17.90 5.86 21.81
N ASN A 150 16.91 5.67 20.92
CA ASN A 150 16.95 4.61 19.91
C ASN A 150 17.86 5.02 18.73
N PRO A 151 19.05 4.40 18.56
CA PRO A 151 20.00 4.76 17.50
C PRO A 151 19.52 4.36 16.10
N ASP A 152 18.53 3.48 16.00
CA ASP A 152 18.00 3.01 14.71
C ASP A 152 17.19 4.11 14.00
N ILE A 153 16.65 5.09 14.74
CA ILE A 153 15.96 6.25 14.15
C ILE A 153 16.94 7.11 13.34
N ASP A 154 18.10 7.45 13.92
CA ASP A 154 19.13 8.22 13.23
C ASP A 154 19.72 7.44 12.05
N ARG A 155 19.95 6.14 12.25
CA ARG A 155 20.43 5.25 11.19
C ARG A 155 19.46 5.22 10.00
N PHE A 156 18.16 5.04 10.25
CA PHE A 156 17.14 5.02 9.21
C PHE A 156 17.10 6.34 8.45
N LEU A 157 17.08 7.48 9.15
CA LEU A 157 17.04 8.80 8.54
C LEU A 157 18.28 9.13 7.70
N SER A 158 19.46 8.60 8.07
CA SER A 158 20.69 8.83 7.31
C SER A 158 20.68 8.22 5.90
N GLY A 159 19.87 7.17 5.68
CA GLY A 159 19.73 6.49 4.40
C GLY A 159 18.45 6.84 3.64
N TYR A 160 17.57 7.66 4.21
CA TYR A 160 16.28 7.98 3.61
C TYR A 160 16.43 9.11 2.57
N SER A 161 15.97 8.83 1.35
CA SER A 161 15.90 9.78 0.24
C SER A 161 14.44 9.87 -0.24
N PRO A 162 13.73 10.98 0.03
CA PRO A 162 12.38 11.22 -0.49
C PRO A 162 12.37 11.39 -2.02
#